data_AF-A0A0J7JYD3-F1
#
_entry.id   AF-A0A0J7JYD3-F1
#
_cell.length_a   1.000
_cell.length_b   1.000
_cell.length_c   1.000
_cell.angle_alpha   90.00
_cell.angle_beta   90.00
_cell.angle_gamma   90.00
#
_symmetry.space_group_name_H-M   'P 1'
#
loop_
_entity.id
_entity.type
_entity.pdbx_description
1 polymer ?
#
loop_
_entity_poly.entity_id
_entity_poly.type
_entity_poly.pdbx_seq_one_letter_code
_entity_poly.pdbx_strand_id
1 'polypeptide(L)' 'MKRLNFEGGIRAEEITNVILFMIAKDNMPIQTVDNEGLRNLMKTTAPLYSVPGRKSITKKWKKNMSTQRHVENKN' A
#
# COMPACT_ATOMS: atom_id res chain seq x y z
N MET A 1 10.12 3.47 29.51
CA MET A 1 9.11 2.75 28.71
C MET A 1 9.19 3.25 27.26
N LYS A 2 9.86 2.51 26.36
CA LYS A 2 9.94 2.87 24.94
C LYS A 2 8.68 2.34 24.25
N ARG A 3 7.88 3.23 23.67
CA ARG A 3 6.73 2.84 22.84
C ARG A 3 7.28 2.16 21.59
N LEU A 4 7.08 0.86 21.47
CA LEU A 4 7.30 0.13 20.22
C LEU A 4 6.19 0.56 19.26
N ASN A 5 6.53 1.40 18.30
CA ASN A 5 5.66 1.72 17.17
C ASN A 5 5.51 0.44 16.34
N PHE A 6 4.42 -0.32 16.56
CA PHE A 6 4.00 -1.36 15.65
C PHE A 6 3.52 -0.67 14.36
N GLU A 7 4.42 -0.54 13.40
CA GLU A 7 4.06 -0.13 12.04
C GLU A 7 3.13 -1.20 11.45
N GLY A 8 1.81 -0.97 11.57
CA GLY A 8 0.73 -1.63 10.84
C GLY A 8 0.72 -3.16 10.89
N GLY A 9 -0.11 -3.75 11.75
CA GLY A 9 -0.37 -5.20 11.74
C GLY A 9 -0.90 -5.72 10.38
N ILE A 10 -1.08 -7.03 10.26
CA ILE A 10 -1.48 -7.76 9.02
C ILE A 10 -2.54 -7.00 8.19
N ARG A 11 -3.55 -6.43 8.86
CA ARG A 11 -4.64 -5.67 8.23
C ARG A 11 -4.21 -4.39 7.50
N ALA A 12 -3.18 -3.69 7.97
CA ALA A 12 -2.64 -2.51 7.28
C ALA A 12 -1.92 -2.91 5.99
N GLU A 13 -1.22 -4.05 5.99
CA GLU A 13 -0.61 -4.60 4.79
C GLU A 13 -1.66 -5.02 3.77
N GLU A 14 -2.72 -5.71 4.20
CA GLU A 14 -3.88 -6.09 3.37
C GLU A 14 -4.52 -4.86 2.70
N ILE A 15 -4.85 -3.82 3.48
CA ILE A 15 -5.43 -2.58 2.93
C ILE A 15 -4.48 -1.96 1.89
N THR A 16 -3.18 -1.92 2.19
CA THR A 16 -2.19 -1.39 1.24
C THR A 16 -2.16 -2.20 -0.05
N ASN A 17 -2.26 -3.52 0.04
CA ASN A 17 -2.26 -4.42 -1.12
C ASN A 17 -3.54 -4.26 -1.96
N VAL A 18 -4.70 -4.04 -1.34
CA VAL A 18 -5.95 -3.75 -2.04
C VAL A 18 -5.87 -2.39 -2.76
N ILE A 19 -5.29 -1.36 -2.14
CA ILE A 19 -5.06 -0.06 -2.80
C ILE A 19 -4.11 -0.22 -4.01
N LEU A 20 -3.03 -0.99 -3.86
CA LEU A 20 -2.11 -1.31 -4.95
C LEU A 20 -2.83 -2.05 -6.09
N PHE A 21 -3.70 -3.00 -5.76
CA PHE A 21 -4.51 -3.74 -6.72
C PHE A 21 -5.46 -2.81 -7.49
N MET A 22 -6.18 -1.92 -6.80
CA MET A 22 -7.05 -0.92 -7.44
C MET A 22 -6.27 -0.05 -8.44
N ILE A 23 -5.13 0.49 -8.02
CA ILE A 23 -4.26 1.30 -8.89
C ILE A 23 -3.83 0.53 -10.14
N ALA A 24 -3.43 -0.74 -9.96
CA ALA A 24 -3.00 -1.60 -11.05
C ALA A 24 -4.13 -1.95 -12.02
N LYS A 25 -5.28 -2.36 -11.45
CA LYS A 25 -6.40 -2.95 -12.19
C LYS A 25 -7.19 -1.90 -12.95
N ASP A 26 -7.34 -0.72 -12.36
CA ASP A 26 -8.11 0.38 -12.92
C ASP A 26 -7.21 1.38 -13.67
N ASN A 27 -5.94 1.03 -13.87
CA ASN A 27 -4.93 1.83 -14.56
C ASN A 27 -4.80 3.27 -14.02
N MET A 28 -4.88 3.42 -12.70
CA MET A 28 -4.82 4.73 -12.04
C MET A 28 -3.38 5.19 -11.87
N PRO A 29 -3.11 6.50 -11.81
CA PRO A 29 -1.79 7.00 -11.45
C PRO A 29 -1.40 6.59 -10.03
N ILE A 30 -0.12 6.28 -9.77
CA ILE A 30 0.38 6.00 -8.40
C ILE A 30 0.12 7.19 -7.45
N GLN A 31 0.05 8.42 -7.98
CA GLN A 31 -0.36 9.62 -7.25
C GLN A 31 -1.72 9.47 -6.54
N THR A 32 -2.58 8.54 -6.96
CA THR A 32 -3.92 8.34 -6.39
C THR A 32 -3.90 8.19 -4.87
N VAL A 33 -2.83 7.63 -4.29
CA VAL A 33 -2.66 7.49 -2.83
C VAL A 33 -2.60 8.83 -2.07
N ASP A 34 -2.29 9.92 -2.78
CA ASP A 34 -2.25 11.27 -2.25
C ASP A 34 -3.52 12.08 -2.58
N ASN A 35 -4.44 11.53 -3.36
CA ASN A 35 -5.70 12.20 -3.69
C ASN A 35 -6.56 12.37 -2.43
N GLU A 36 -7.12 13.57 -2.26
CA GLU A 36 -7.94 13.92 -1.10
C GLU A 36 -9.17 13.01 -0.98
N GLY A 37 -9.85 12.69 -2.09
CA GLY A 37 -11.00 11.79 -2.10
C GLY A 37 -10.70 10.40 -1.54
N LEU A 38 -9.58 9.79 -1.94
CA LEU A 38 -9.16 8.50 -1.40
C LEU A 38 -8.78 8.62 0.08
N ARG A 39 -8.05 9.68 0.46
CA ARG A 39 -7.70 9.90 1.87
C ARG A 39 -8.94 10.09 2.74
N ASN A 40 -9.96 10.79 2.25
CA ASN A 40 -11.22 10.98 2.94
C ASN A 40 -12.01 9.66 3.07
N LEU A 41 -12.06 8.86 2.00
CA LEU A 41 -12.64 7.53 2.03
C LEU A 41 -11.96 6.67 3.11
N MET A 42 -10.63 6.63 3.14
CA MET A 42 -9.88 5.83 4.11
C MET A 42 -10.02 6.33 5.54
N LYS A 43 -10.09 7.65 5.77
CA LYS A 43 -10.43 8.19 7.10
C LYS A 43 -11.80 7.72 7.59
N THR A 44 -12.77 7.57 6.68
CA THR A 44 -14.13 7.14 7.00
C THR A 44 -14.21 5.64 7.25
N THR A 45 -13.58 4.83 6.39
CA THR A 45 -13.72 3.36 6.42
C THR A 45 -12.69 2.67 7.32
N ALA A 46 -11.50 3.25 7.48
CA ALA A 46 -10.40 2.70 8.28
C ALA A 46 -9.62 3.83 8.98
N PRO A 47 -10.21 4.53 9.97
CA PRO A 47 -9.63 5.73 10.59
C PRO A 47 -8.26 5.51 11.26
N LEU A 48 -7.96 4.28 11.68
CA LEU A 48 -6.67 3.92 12.29
C LEU A 48 -5.57 3.61 11.26
N TYR A 49 -5.93 3.51 9.97
CA TYR A 49 -4.98 3.24 8.90
C TYR A 49 -4.51 4.57 8.27
N SER A 50 -3.19 4.74 8.24
CA SER A 50 -2.57 5.87 7.54
C SER A 50 -2.17 5.44 6.12
N VAL A 51 -2.81 6.03 5.12
CA VAL A 51 -2.50 5.79 3.70
C VAL A 51 -1.03 6.17 3.44
N PRO A 52 -0.18 5.22 3.01
CA PRO A 52 1.22 5.50 2.69
C PRO A 52 1.31 6.46 1.51
N GLY A 53 2.19 7.46 1.59
CA GLY A 53 2.41 8.39 0.49
C GLY A 53 3.05 7.73 -0.73
N ARG A 54 3.02 8.43 -1.88
CA ARG A 54 3.51 7.94 -3.17
C ARG A 54 4.88 7.25 -3.12
N LYS A 55 5.86 7.85 -2.43
CA LYS A 55 7.23 7.30 -2.34
C LYS A 55 7.27 5.92 -1.68
N SER A 56 6.50 5.75 -0.59
CA SER A 56 6.39 4.47 0.13
C SER A 56 5.72 3.41 -0.73
N ILE A 57 4.67 3.80 -1.45
CA ILE A 57 3.94 2.93 -2.38
C ILE A 57 4.84 2.49 -3.54
N THR A 58 5.59 3.41 -4.17
CA THR A 58 6.55 3.06 -5.22
C THR A 58 7.62 2.09 -4.72
N LYS A 59 8.13 2.28 -3.50
CA LYS A 59 9.10 1.35 -2.91
C LYS A 59 8.49 -0.05 -2.72
N LYS A 60 7.26 -0.12 -2.20
CA LYS A 60 6.55 -1.39 -1.99
C LYS A 60 6.23 -2.09 -3.31
N TRP A 61 5.82 -1.34 -4.33
CA TRP A 61 5.58 -1.84 -5.68
C TRP A 61 6.83 -2.50 -6.28
N LYS A 62 7.99 -1.83 -6.22
CA LYS A 62 9.27 -2.38 -6.69
C LYS A 62 9.65 -3.67 -5.98
N LYS A 63 9.45 -3.74 -4.67
CA LYS A 63 9.71 -4.95 -3.86
C LYS A 63 8.84 -6.13 -4.36
N ASN A 64 7.55 -5.90 -4.57
CA ASN A 64 6.64 -6.95 -5.04
C ASN A 64 7.06 -7.48 -6.43
N MET A 65 7.47 -6.59 -7.34
CA MET A 65 7.99 -6.97 -8.66
C MET A 65 9.30 -7.75 -8.61
N SER A 66 10.24 -7.41 -7.71
CA SER A 66 11.45 -8.20 -7.53
C SER A 66 11.15 -9.59 -6.96
N THR A 67 10.19 -9.69 -6.05
CA THR A 67 9.79 -10.98 -5.47
C THR A 67 9.14 -11.89 -6.52
N GLN A 68 8.27 -11.36 -7.39
CA GLN A 68 7.67 -12.14 -8.48
C GLN A 68 8.72 -12.65 -9.49
N ARG A 69 9.69 -11.80 -9.86
CA ARG A 69 10.80 -12.22 -10.74
C ARG A 69 11.66 -13.35 -10.17
N HIS A 70 11.81 -13.44 -8.86
CA HIS A 70 12.53 -14.55 -8.22
C HIS A 70 11.71 -15.84 -8.12
N VAL A 71 10.38 -15.75 -8.14
CA VAL A 71 9.48 -16.92 -8.15
C VAL A 71 9.35 -17.48 -9.56
N GLU A 72 9.28 -16.63 -10.59
CA GLU A 72 9.19 -17.05 -11.99
C GLU A 72 10.48 -17.69 -12.53
N ASN A 73 11.66 -17.23 -12.08
CA ASN A 73 12.97 -17.80 -12.47
C ASN A 73 13.38 -19.08 -11.70
N LYS A 74 12.49 -19.64 -10.87
CA LYS A 74 12.72 -20.89 -10.12
C LYS A 74 11.90 -22.08 -10.64
N ASN A 75 11.14 -21.89 -11.72
CA ASN A 75 10.35 -22.93 -12.39
C ASN A 75 10.92 -23.23 -13.77
#